data_AF-A0A2N5UVR5-F1
#
_entry.id   AF-A0A2N5UVR5-F1
#
_cell.length_a   1.000
_cell.length_b   1.000
_cell.length_c   1.000
_cell.angle_alpha   90.00
_cell.angle_beta   90.00
_cell.angle_gamma   90.00
#
_symmetry.space_group_name_H-M   'P 1'
#
loop_
_entity.id
_entity.type
_entity.pdbx_description
1 polymer ?
#
loop_
_entity_poly.entity_id
_entity_poly.type
_entity_poly.pdbx_seq_one_letter_code
_entity_poly.pdbx_strand_id
1 'polypeptide(L)'
;MVNTSDMEEDELATSPPDQASLKRTGNRLPLPDENDLSMPEFLTFCKIPRRNRKIWKLLDRHEFHHWSAFQGVTKLELRRLGFAFGAVQLLHAGLIRYEKFLASSN
;
A
#
# COMPACT_ATOMS: atom_id res chain seq x y z
N MET A 1 -61.18 -6.87 55.48
CA MET A 1 -61.27 -7.80 54.33
C MET A 1 -60.24 -7.35 53.30
N VAL A 2 -59.12 -8.07 53.16
CA VAL A 2 -58.82 -9.07 52.09
C VAL A 2 -58.62 -8.44 50.70
N ASN A 3 -57.33 -8.45 50.29
CA ASN A 3 -56.63 -8.65 48.99
C ASN A 3 -57.43 -8.43 47.69
N THR A 4 -56.88 -7.95 46.56
CA THR A 4 -55.71 -8.34 45.72
C THR A 4 -55.56 -7.26 44.61
N SER A 5 -54.39 -6.84 44.10
CA SER A 5 -53.59 -7.45 43.01
C SER A 5 -52.61 -6.32 42.61
N ASP A 6 -51.30 -6.41 42.72
CA ASP A 6 -50.35 -7.15 41.88
C ASP A 6 -50.56 -6.95 40.38
N MET A 7 -49.71 -6.12 39.77
CA MET A 7 -49.26 -6.17 38.38
C MET A 7 -48.05 -5.24 38.21
N GLU A 8 -46.92 -5.89 37.97
CA GLU A 8 -45.57 -5.37 37.75
C GLU A 8 -45.53 -4.44 36.51
N GLU A 9 -44.81 -3.33 36.60
CA GLU A 9 -44.57 -2.43 35.48
C GLU A 9 -43.58 -3.10 34.51
N ASP A 10 -44.13 -3.64 33.42
CA ASP A 10 -43.39 -4.15 32.28
C ASP A 10 -42.81 -2.96 31.49
N GLU A 11 -41.55 -2.63 31.79
CA GLU A 11 -40.71 -1.69 31.03
C GLU A 11 -40.44 -2.26 29.63
N LEU A 12 -41.38 -2.08 28.70
CA LEU A 12 -41.18 -2.44 27.30
C LEU A 12 -40.58 -1.25 26.53
N ALA A 13 -39.29 -1.40 26.27
CA ALA A 13 -38.37 -0.53 25.54
C ALA A 13 -38.98 0.29 24.39
N THR A 14 -38.89 1.62 24.50
CA THR A 14 -38.72 2.50 23.34
C THR A 14 -37.33 3.11 23.39
N SER A 15 -36.36 2.39 22.82
CA SER A 15 -35.00 2.89 22.66
C SER A 15 -35.00 4.14 21.78
N PRO A 16 -34.24 5.20 22.15
CA PRO A 16 -34.06 6.40 21.33
C PRO A 16 -33.39 6.09 19.99
N PRO A 17 -33.62 6.93 18.95
CA PRO A 17 -32.93 6.77 17.68
C PRO A 17 -31.42 6.94 17.91
N ASP A 18 -30.69 5.92 17.46
CA ASP A 18 -29.25 5.74 17.47
C ASP A 18 -28.49 7.06 17.20
N GLN A 19 -28.12 7.75 18.28
CA GLN A 19 -27.28 8.94 18.22
C GLN A 19 -25.86 8.50 17.89
N ALA A 20 -25.52 8.66 16.61
CA ALA A 20 -24.24 9.19 16.16
C ALA A 20 -22.99 8.60 16.84
N SER A 21 -22.73 7.31 16.63
CA SER A 21 -21.34 6.84 16.53
C SER A 21 -20.79 7.14 15.14
N LEU A 22 -20.80 8.42 14.77
CA LEU A 22 -19.77 8.97 13.89
C LEU A 22 -18.47 9.00 14.70
N LYS A 23 -17.89 7.81 14.94
CA LYS A 23 -16.48 7.74 15.28
C LYS A 23 -15.75 8.19 14.05
N ARG A 24 -15.46 9.50 14.04
CA ARG A 24 -14.52 10.22 13.18
C ARG A 24 -13.71 9.24 12.35
N THR A 25 -13.94 9.29 11.05
CA THR A 25 -12.94 9.00 10.04
C THR A 25 -11.69 9.79 10.41
N GLY A 26 -10.86 9.21 11.27
CA GLY A 26 -9.48 9.63 11.37
C GLY A 26 -8.93 9.41 9.98
N ASN A 27 -8.41 10.47 9.37
CA ASN A 27 -7.45 10.37 8.27
C ASN A 27 -6.20 9.65 8.79
N ARG A 28 -6.34 8.39 9.22
CA ARG A 28 -5.23 7.51 9.45
C ARG A 28 -4.78 7.20 8.04
N LEU A 29 -3.76 7.94 7.60
CA LEU A 29 -2.90 7.50 6.51
C LEU A 29 -2.74 5.98 6.69
N PRO A 30 -2.91 5.17 5.62
CA PRO A 30 -2.64 3.74 5.69
C PRO A 30 -1.35 3.54 6.48
N LEU A 31 -1.32 2.59 7.41
CA LEU A 31 -0.06 2.25 8.08
C LEU A 31 1.02 2.11 7.01
N PRO A 32 2.24 2.64 7.21
CA PRO A 32 3.32 2.48 6.25
C PRO A 32 3.35 1.03 5.84
N ASP A 33 3.20 0.79 4.54
CA ASP A 33 3.19 -0.55 3.97
C ASP A 33 4.38 -1.30 4.57
N GLU A 34 4.16 -2.46 5.19
CA GLU A 34 5.23 -3.20 5.91
C GLU A 34 6.40 -3.58 4.97
N ASN A 35 6.23 -3.37 3.68
CA ASN A 35 7.19 -3.55 2.61
C ASN A 35 7.73 -2.22 2.04
N ASP A 36 8.18 -1.34 2.93
CA ASP A 36 8.82 -0.05 2.60
C ASP A 36 10.27 -0.22 2.11
N LEU A 37 10.45 -1.01 1.05
CA LEU A 37 11.75 -1.23 0.42
C LEU A 37 12.22 0.06 -0.22
N SER A 38 13.31 0.64 0.25
CA SER A 38 13.82 1.89 -0.34
C SER A 38 14.27 1.69 -1.79
N MET A 39 14.22 2.76 -2.60
CA MET A 39 14.65 2.71 -4.01
C MET A 39 16.08 2.13 -4.19
N PRO A 40 17.10 2.51 -3.39
CA PRO A 40 18.43 1.89 -3.48
C PRO A 40 18.44 0.38 -3.16
N GLU A 41 17.62 -0.08 -2.23
CA GLU A 41 17.51 -1.50 -1.89
C GLU A 41 16.79 -2.27 -3.00
N PHE A 42 15.74 -1.69 -3.57
CA PHE A 42 15.08 -2.23 -4.75
C PHE A 42 16.04 -2.36 -5.94
N LEU A 43 16.88 -1.36 -6.22
CA LEU A 43 17.91 -1.49 -7.26
C LEU A 43 18.88 -2.65 -6.98
N THR A 44 19.27 -2.83 -5.71
CA THR A 44 20.11 -3.96 -5.28
C THR A 44 19.41 -5.29 -5.51
N PHE A 45 18.12 -5.37 -5.19
CA PHE A 45 17.26 -6.54 -5.45
C PHE A 45 17.16 -6.85 -6.95
N CYS A 46 17.10 -5.81 -7.78
CA CYS A 46 17.19 -5.90 -9.25
C CYS A 46 18.58 -6.28 -9.78
N LYS A 47 19.58 -6.48 -8.91
CA LYS A 47 20.98 -6.72 -9.28
C LYS A 47 21.63 -5.55 -10.02
N ILE A 48 21.15 -4.33 -9.76
CA ILE A 48 21.73 -3.08 -10.26
C ILE A 48 22.59 -2.46 -9.14
N PRO A 49 23.84 -2.07 -9.40
CA PRO A 49 24.68 -1.46 -8.38
C PRO A 49 24.04 -0.18 -7.79
N ARG A 50 23.97 -0.09 -6.46
CA ARG A 50 23.39 1.06 -5.72
C ARG A 50 23.96 2.42 -6.15
N ARG A 51 25.20 2.48 -6.64
CA ARG A 51 25.88 3.72 -7.05
C ARG A 51 25.96 3.88 -8.57
N ASN A 52 25.12 3.19 -9.34
CA ASN A 52 25.09 3.33 -10.79
C ASN A 52 24.56 4.71 -11.19
N ARG A 53 25.48 5.67 -11.40
CA ARG A 53 25.16 7.06 -11.75
C ARG A 53 24.27 7.22 -12.97
N LYS A 54 24.39 6.33 -13.97
CA LYS A 54 23.56 6.40 -15.19
C LYS A 54 22.10 6.09 -14.89
N ILE A 55 21.84 5.15 -13.99
CA ILE A 55 20.48 4.81 -13.54
C ILE A 55 19.92 5.95 -12.71
N TRP A 56 20.64 6.42 -11.69
CA TRP A 56 20.19 7.54 -10.86
C TRP A 56 19.84 8.78 -11.66
N LYS A 57 20.68 9.16 -12.63
CA LYS A 57 20.38 10.29 -13.52
C LYS A 57 19.05 10.12 -14.28
N LEU A 58 18.70 8.90 -14.69
CA LEU A 58 17.43 8.62 -15.36
C LEU A 58 16.25 8.61 -14.38
N LEU A 59 16.45 8.09 -13.17
CA LEU A 59 15.44 8.12 -12.12
C LEU A 59 15.10 9.56 -11.73
N ASP A 60 16.12 10.39 -11.49
CA ASP A 60 15.95 11.80 -11.14
C ASP A 60 15.29 12.57 -12.29
N ARG A 61 15.72 12.32 -13.53
CA ARG A 61 15.17 13.01 -14.72
C ARG A 61 13.68 12.74 -14.95
N HIS A 62 13.22 11.54 -14.61
CA HIS A 62 11.84 11.09 -14.84
C HIS A 62 11.06 10.90 -13.53
N GLU A 63 11.54 11.51 -12.44
CA GLU A 63 10.84 11.60 -11.15
C GLU A 63 10.45 10.24 -10.54
N PHE A 64 11.26 9.19 -10.77
CA PHE A 64 11.10 7.89 -10.12
C PHE A 64 11.62 7.94 -8.67
N HIS A 65 10.78 8.40 -7.75
CA HIS A 65 11.12 8.54 -6.34
C HIS A 65 11.04 7.24 -5.53
N HIS A 66 10.21 6.29 -5.96
CA HIS A 66 9.96 5.03 -5.25
C HIS A 66 9.81 3.86 -6.24
N TRP A 67 10.10 2.63 -5.79
CA TRP A 67 10.09 1.46 -6.68
C TRP A 67 8.70 1.14 -7.23
N SER A 68 7.64 1.46 -6.47
CA SER A 68 6.26 1.22 -6.89
C SER A 68 5.91 1.97 -8.19
N ALA A 69 6.62 3.04 -8.53
CA ALA A 69 6.46 3.73 -9.81
C ALA A 69 6.83 2.87 -11.03
N PHE A 70 7.49 1.72 -10.85
CA PHE A 70 7.70 0.75 -11.92
C PHE A 70 6.50 -0.18 -12.16
N GLN A 71 5.53 -0.23 -11.25
CA GLN A 71 4.34 -1.08 -11.41
C GLN A 71 3.55 -0.64 -12.64
N GLY A 72 3.23 -1.60 -13.51
CA GLY A 72 2.56 -1.33 -14.79
C GLY A 72 3.45 -0.74 -15.88
N VAL A 73 4.69 -0.33 -15.58
CA VAL A 73 5.61 0.21 -16.59
C VAL A 73 6.19 -0.91 -17.44
N THR A 74 6.00 -0.83 -18.75
CA THR A 74 6.49 -1.81 -19.72
C THR A 74 7.98 -1.65 -20.00
N LYS A 75 8.62 -2.73 -20.49
CA LYS A 75 10.00 -2.66 -20.98
C LYS A 75 10.17 -1.60 -22.09
N LEU A 76 9.18 -1.45 -22.97
CA LEU A 76 9.23 -0.49 -24.07
C LEU A 76 9.25 0.95 -23.54
N GLU A 77 8.43 1.27 -22.54
CA GLU A 77 8.42 2.59 -21.91
C GLU A 77 9.75 2.89 -21.24
N LEU A 78 10.32 1.96 -20.46
CA LEU A 78 11.65 2.15 -19.89
C LEU A 78 12.73 2.40 -20.96
N ARG A 79 12.65 1.72 -22.11
CA ARG A 79 13.56 1.98 -23.24
C ARG A 79 13.36 3.38 -23.83
N ARG A 80 12.11 3.84 -23.98
CA ARG A 80 11.77 5.19 -24.46
C ARG A 80 12.22 6.28 -23.49
N LEU A 81 12.22 5.99 -22.19
CA LEU A 81 12.77 6.86 -21.15
C LEU A 81 14.31 6.89 -21.14
N GLY A 82 14.97 6.05 -21.95
CA GLY A 82 16.42 6.08 -22.14
C GLY A 82 17.19 5.07 -21.29
N PHE A 83 16.51 4.15 -20.59
CA PHE A 83 17.19 3.06 -19.90
C PHE A 83 17.88 2.12 -20.91
N ALA A 84 19.11 1.72 -20.61
CA ALA A 84 19.86 0.76 -21.42
C ALA A 84 19.19 -0.63 -21.40
N PHE A 85 19.31 -1.39 -22.49
CA PHE A 85 18.61 -2.68 -22.66
C PHE A 85 18.83 -3.63 -21.47
N GLY A 86 20.09 -3.81 -21.05
CA GLY A 86 20.41 -4.68 -19.91
C GLY A 86 19.77 -4.19 -18.60
N ALA A 87 19.75 -2.89 -18.35
CA ALA A 87 19.10 -2.33 -17.16
C ALA A 87 17.58 -2.55 -17.16
N VAL A 88 16.94 -2.43 -18.33
CA VAL A 88 15.51 -2.71 -18.50
C VAL A 88 15.19 -4.17 -18.18
N GLN A 89 16.02 -5.12 -18.64
CA GLN A 89 15.81 -6.54 -18.30
C GLN A 89 15.92 -6.77 -16.79
N LEU A 90 16.91 -6.15 -16.15
CA LEU A 90 17.14 -6.29 -14.71
C LEU A 90 16.02 -5.67 -13.87
N LEU A 91 15.59 -4.45 -14.17
CA LEU A 91 14.49 -3.77 -13.49
C LEU A 91 13.19 -4.58 -13.59
N HIS A 92 12.82 -4.98 -14.81
CA HIS A 92 11.58 -5.71 -15.04
C HIS A 92 11.60 -7.11 -14.39
N ALA A 93 12.73 -7.82 -14.45
CA ALA A 93 12.85 -9.11 -13.77
C ALA A 93 12.85 -8.95 -12.25
N GLY A 94 13.44 -7.86 -11.73
CA GLY A 94 13.41 -7.52 -10.32
C GLY A 94 12.01 -7.22 -9.81
N LEU A 95 11.25 -6.40 -10.53
CA LEU A 95 9.86 -6.07 -10.20
C LEU A 95 8.98 -7.32 -10.10
N ILE A 96 8.99 -8.19 -11.13
CA ILE A 96 8.22 -9.44 -11.12
C ILE A 96 8.57 -10.32 -9.91
N ARG A 97 9.86 -10.44 -9.57
CA ARG A 97 10.29 -11.22 -8.40
C ARG A 97 9.81 -10.58 -7.10
N TYR A 98 9.84 -9.25 -7.01
CA TYR A 98 9.45 -8.53 -5.82
C TYR A 98 7.94 -8.61 -5.60
N GLU A 99 7.12 -8.44 -6.63
CA GLU A 99 5.67 -8.63 -6.57
C GLU A 99 5.29 -10.05 -6.11
N LYS A 100 6.00 -11.07 -6.61
CA LYS A 100 5.82 -12.46 -6.15
C LYS A 100 6.20 -12.65 -4.69
N PHE A 101 7.27 -12.00 -4.24
CA PHE A 101 7.69 -12.01 -2.84
C PHE A 101 6.59 -11.40 -1.96
N LEU A 102 6.06 -10.23 -2.31
CA LEU A 102 4.95 -9.57 -1.60
C LEU A 102 3.70 -10.45 -1.55
N ALA A 103 3.33 -11.09 -2.66
CA ALA A 103 2.16 -11.96 -2.72
C ALA A 103 2.32 -13.27 -1.91
N SER A 104 3.55 -13.66 -1.59
CA SER A 104 3.83 -14.87 -0.78
C SER A 104 3.99 -14.56 0.72
N SER A 105 4.02 -13.28 1.09
CA SER A 105 4.20 -12.81 2.46
C SER A 105 2.91 -12.34 3.13
N ASN A 106 1.78 -12.39 2.42
CA ASN A 106 0.42 -12.15 2.90
C ASN A 106 -0.37 -13.46 3.02
#